data_AF-U4UPC1-F1
#
_entry.id   AF-U4UPC1-F1
#
_cell.length_a   1.000
_cell.length_b   1.000
_cell.length_c   1.000
_cell.angle_alpha   90.00
_cell.angle_beta   90.00
_cell.angle_gamma   90.00
#
_symmetry.space_group_name_H-M   'P 1'
#
loop_
_entity.id
_entity.type
_entity.pdbx_description
1 polymer ?
#
loop_
_entity_poly.entity_id
_entity_poly.type
_entity_poly.pdbx_seq_one_letter_code
_entity_poly.pdbx_strand_id
1 'polypeptide(L)'
;ATGIEFWKNGTKYSATARKEVILSAGVFNSPQLLMLSGIGPKEELDKYNIDTIVDLPVGKNLMDHVYYEGLFYRSNYTFYNNTMLENLVLWDNKKRPLTIAASFQAITFYNVNGNTSEAADIEVLLSGPPSNGPTHGEM
;
A
#
# COMPACT_ATOMS: atom_id res chain seq x y z
N ALA A 1 -17.96 23.41 3.62
CA ALA A 1 -18.93 22.29 3.71
C ALA A 1 -19.68 22.38 5.04
N THR A 2 -20.96 22.03 5.08
CA THR A 2 -21.82 22.11 6.28
C THR A 2 -22.00 20.78 7.00
N GLY A 3 -21.56 19.66 6.41
CA GLY A 3 -21.74 18.32 6.96
C GLY A 3 -21.42 17.23 5.95
N ILE A 4 -21.80 15.99 6.30
CA ILE A 4 -21.69 14.78 5.48
C ILE A 4 -22.97 13.96 5.55
N GLU A 5 -23.18 13.11 4.55
CA GLU A 5 -24.17 12.02 4.57
C GLU A 5 -23.45 10.67 4.50
N PHE A 6 -23.95 9.67 5.23
CA PHE A 6 -23.38 8.32 5.23
C PHE A 6 -24.44 7.26 5.53
N TRP A 7 -24.16 6.02 5.14
CA TRP A 7 -25.02 4.87 5.43
C TRP A 7 -24.45 4.06 6.60
N LYS A 8 -25.32 3.63 7.50
CA LYS A 8 -24.99 2.69 8.58
C LYS A 8 -26.15 1.72 8.77
N ASN A 9 -25.88 0.42 8.69
CA ASN A 9 -26.88 -0.65 8.85
C ASN A 9 -28.14 -0.46 7.98
N GLY A 10 -27.97 -0.05 6.72
CA GLY A 10 -29.08 0.18 5.78
C GLY A 10 -29.89 1.45 6.02
N THR A 11 -29.51 2.28 7.01
CA THR A 11 -30.14 3.57 7.28
C THR A 11 -29.20 4.71 6.88
N LYS A 12 -29.76 5.73 6.20
CA LYS A 12 -29.02 6.95 5.83
C LYS A 12 -29.00 7.92 7.02
N TYR A 13 -27.82 8.48 7.30
CA TYR A 13 -27.58 9.45 8.36
C TYR A 13 -26.93 10.71 7.79
N SER A 14 -27.08 11.82 8.52
CA SER A 14 -26.40 13.08 8.25
C SER A 14 -25.66 13.55 9.51
N ALA A 15 -24.44 14.05 9.37
CA ALA A 15 -23.71 14.71 10.45
C ALA A 15 -23.33 16.13 10.03
N THR A 16 -23.54 17.12 10.91
CA THR A 16 -23.20 18.52 10.64
C THR A 16 -21.80 18.87 11.12
N ALA A 17 -21.13 19.77 10.40
CA ALA A 17 -19.81 20.28 10.72
C ALA A 17 -19.88 21.78 10.98
N ARG A 18 -19.40 22.22 12.15
CA ARG A 18 -19.42 23.65 12.55
C ARG A 18 -18.30 24.48 11.92
N LYS A 19 -17.21 23.82 11.48
CA LYS A 19 -16.03 24.48 10.92
C LYS A 19 -15.71 23.91 9.55
N GLU A 20 -15.20 22.68 9.53
CA GLU A 20 -14.64 22.07 8.33
C GLU A 20 -14.98 20.59 8.26
N VAL A 21 -14.92 20.05 7.04
CA VAL A 21 -14.97 18.62 6.76
C VAL A 21 -13.61 18.25 6.17
N ILE A 22 -12.89 17.34 6.82
CA ILE A 22 -11.59 16.85 6.36
C ILE A 22 -11.77 15.49 5.73
N LEU A 23 -11.27 15.33 4.51
CA LEU A 23 -11.40 14.10 3.74
C LEU A 23 -10.12 13.27 3.84
N SER A 24 -10.24 12.07 4.41
CA SER A 24 -9.12 11.15 4.64
C SER A 24 -9.48 9.72 4.24
N ALA A 25 -10.26 9.55 3.17
CA ALA A 25 -10.77 8.24 2.74
C ALA A 25 -9.79 7.44 1.86
N GLY A 26 -8.52 7.88 1.78
CA GLY A 26 -7.48 7.30 0.94
C GLY A 26 -7.51 7.78 -0.51
N VAL A 27 -6.52 7.36 -1.30
CA VAL A 27 -6.27 7.85 -2.67
C VAL A 27 -7.39 7.51 -3.65
N PHE A 28 -8.16 6.45 -3.40
CA PHE A 28 -9.28 6.03 -4.26
C PHE A 28 -10.61 6.66 -3.85
N ASN A 29 -10.96 6.60 -2.55
CA ASN A 29 -12.29 7.03 -2.13
C ASN A 29 -12.40 8.54 -1.93
N SER A 30 -11.30 9.25 -1.62
CA SER A 30 -11.33 10.71 -1.46
C SER A 30 -11.72 11.43 -2.76
N PRO A 31 -11.09 11.17 -3.93
CA PRO A 31 -11.54 11.79 -5.18
C PRO A 31 -12.97 11.36 -5.55
N GLN A 32 -13.36 10.11 -5.27
CA GLN A 32 -14.74 9.67 -5.49
C GLN A 32 -15.75 10.46 -4.66
N LEU A 33 -15.50 10.67 -3.36
CA LEU A 33 -16.38 11.43 -2.48
C LEU A 33 -16.48 12.90 -2.89
N LEU A 34 -15.39 13.51 -3.34
CA LEU A 34 -15.41 14.86 -3.94
C LEU A 34 -16.30 14.91 -5.18
N MET A 35 -16.13 13.96 -6.11
CA MET A 35 -16.92 13.90 -7.34
C MET A 35 -18.41 13.68 -7.05
N LEU A 36 -18.76 12.76 -6.13
CA LEU A 36 -20.13 12.56 -5.67
C LEU A 36 -20.73 13.79 -4.97
N SER A 37 -19.88 14.69 -4.48
CA SER A 37 -20.27 15.97 -3.88
C SER A 37 -20.26 17.13 -4.88
N GLY A 38 -20.15 16.85 -6.19
CA GLY A 38 -20.14 17.86 -7.25
C GLY A 38 -18.80 18.59 -7.45
N ILE A 39 -17.69 18.05 -6.93
CA ILE A 39 -16.34 18.62 -7.05
C ILE A 39 -15.48 17.68 -7.90
N GLY A 40 -15.25 18.03 -9.17
CA GLY A 40 -14.50 17.18 -10.10
C GLY A 40 -14.67 17.61 -11.56
N PRO A 41 -14.13 16.85 -12.53
CA PRO A 41 -14.15 17.25 -13.93
C PRO A 41 -15.59 17.29 -14.44
N LYS A 42 -16.04 18.46 -14.91
CA LYS A 42 -17.44 18.66 -15.32
C LYS A 42 -17.94 17.60 -16.31
N GLU A 43 -17.17 17.33 -17.35
CA GLU A 43 -17.51 16.33 -18.36
C GLU A 43 -17.67 14.91 -17.79
N GLU A 44 -16.97 14.58 -16.70
CA GLU A 44 -17.11 13.29 -16.04
C GLU A 44 -18.36 13.27 -15.15
N LEU A 45 -18.61 14.36 -14.41
CA LEU A 45 -19.79 14.49 -13.54
C LEU A 45 -21.11 14.47 -14.35
N ASP A 46 -21.13 15.13 -15.50
CA ASP A 46 -22.28 15.19 -16.40
C ASP A 46 -22.73 13.79 -16.88
N LYS A 47 -21.78 12.85 -17.08
CA LYS A 47 -22.09 11.45 -17.47
C LYS A 47 -22.94 10.71 -16.43
N TYR A 48 -22.86 11.12 -15.17
CA TYR A 48 -23.58 10.51 -14.05
C TYR A 48 -24.73 11.38 -13.54
N ASN A 49 -25.09 12.45 -14.27
CA ASN A 49 -26.11 13.42 -13.86
C ASN A 49 -25.82 14.05 -12.48
N ILE A 50 -24.55 14.35 -12.20
CA ILE A 50 -24.13 15.03 -10.97
C ILE A 50 -23.90 16.52 -11.30
N ASP A 51 -24.61 17.40 -10.61
CA ASP A 51 -24.41 18.84 -10.76
C ASP A 51 -22.99 19.24 -10.33
N THR A 52 -22.28 19.91 -11.24
CA THR A 52 -20.92 20.39 -10.95
C THR A 52 -20.99 21.68 -10.14
N ILE A 53 -20.49 21.63 -8.90
CA ILE A 53 -20.31 22.80 -8.01
C ILE A 53 -18.96 23.46 -8.31
N VAL A 54 -17.90 22.66 -8.47
CA VAL A 54 -16.55 23.13 -8.78
C VAL A 54 -15.89 22.20 -9.79
N ASP A 55 -15.50 22.73 -10.94
CA ASP A 55 -14.79 22.01 -12.00
C ASP A 55 -13.28 21.95 -11.70
N LEU A 56 -12.78 20.78 -11.31
CA LEU A 56 -11.37 20.54 -10.94
C LEU A 56 -10.92 19.16 -11.44
N PRO A 57 -9.61 18.95 -11.71
CA PRO A 57 -9.07 17.67 -12.20
C PRO A 57 -8.98 16.59 -11.10
N VAL A 58 -10.05 16.42 -10.31
CA VAL A 58 -10.15 15.42 -9.23
C VAL A 58 -10.03 14.00 -9.80
N GLY A 59 -9.31 13.13 -9.08
CA GLY A 59 -9.10 11.73 -9.48
C GLY A 59 -8.03 11.54 -10.56
N LYS A 60 -7.32 12.60 -10.96
CA LYS A 60 -6.14 12.52 -11.84
C LYS A 60 -4.85 12.45 -11.02
N ASN A 61 -3.74 12.17 -11.70
CA ASN A 61 -2.41 12.13 -11.11
C ASN A 61 -2.24 11.09 -9.99
N LEU A 62 -2.87 9.91 -10.14
CA LEU A 62 -2.56 8.77 -9.28
C LEU A 62 -1.12 8.33 -9.54
N MET A 63 -0.31 8.36 -8.50
CA MET A 63 1.04 7.83 -8.50
C MET A 63 1.06 6.62 -7.58
N ASP A 64 1.71 5.56 -8.05
CA ASP A 64 1.95 4.35 -7.28
C ASP A 64 3.38 3.90 -7.52
N HIS A 65 3.92 3.12 -6.60
CA HIS A 65 5.26 2.57 -6.73
C HIS A 65 5.19 1.26 -7.52
N VAL A 66 5.90 1.20 -8.66
CA VAL A 66 6.04 -0.04 -9.40
C VAL A 66 7.00 -0.97 -8.66
N TYR A 67 6.57 -2.20 -8.42
CA TYR A 67 7.37 -3.23 -7.77
C TYR A 67 7.84 -4.28 -8.79
N TYR A 68 9.11 -4.69 -8.68
CA TYR A 68 9.70 -5.74 -9.50
C TYR A 68 10.46 -6.74 -8.63
N GLU A 69 10.01 -8.00 -8.66
CA GLU A 69 10.65 -9.13 -7.99
C GLU A 69 11.33 -10.02 -9.03
N GLY A 70 12.62 -9.78 -9.30
CA GLY A 70 13.30 -10.56 -10.34
C GLY A 70 14.81 -10.76 -10.18
N LEU A 71 15.42 -10.21 -9.13
CA LEU A 71 16.84 -10.46 -8.84
C LEU A 71 16.97 -11.62 -7.86
N PHE A 72 17.10 -12.82 -8.41
CA PHE A 72 17.36 -14.04 -7.65
C PHE A 72 18.83 -14.42 -7.76
N TYR A 73 19.49 -14.68 -6.63
CA TYR A 73 20.83 -15.24 -6.59
C TYR A 73 20.84 -16.50 -5.72
N ARG A 74 21.60 -17.51 -6.15
CA ARG A 74 21.80 -18.74 -5.39
C ARG A 74 23.08 -18.60 -4.58
N SER A 75 22.97 -18.83 -3.27
CA SER A 75 24.13 -19.03 -2.40
C SER A 75 24.37 -20.53 -2.19
N ASN A 76 25.62 -20.93 -1.97
CA ASN A 76 25.98 -22.27 -1.50
C ASN A 76 25.95 -22.37 0.04
N TYR A 77 25.57 -21.29 0.74
CA TYR A 77 25.46 -21.25 2.19
C TYR A 77 24.07 -21.68 2.65
N THR A 78 24.03 -22.63 3.58
CA THR A 78 22.80 -22.99 4.29
C THR A 78 22.63 -22.05 5.48
N PHE A 79 21.65 -21.15 5.42
CA PHE A 79 21.40 -20.16 6.48
C PHE A 79 20.70 -20.74 7.71
N TYR A 80 19.84 -21.74 7.52
CA TYR A 80 19.06 -22.40 8.56
C TYR A 80 19.04 -23.91 8.31
N ASN A 81 19.24 -24.69 9.37
CA ASN A 81 19.18 -26.17 9.32
C ASN A 81 18.11 -26.71 10.29
N ASN A 82 17.14 -25.88 10.65
CA ASN A 82 16.07 -26.25 11.57
C ASN A 82 14.95 -27.00 10.86
N THR A 83 14.36 -27.98 11.53
CA THR A 83 13.12 -28.62 11.06
C THR A 83 11.95 -27.63 11.10
N MET A 84 10.86 -27.92 10.38
CA MET A 84 9.63 -27.11 10.45
C MET A 84 9.12 -26.97 11.90
N LEU A 85 9.18 -28.06 12.67
CA LEU A 85 8.71 -28.04 14.07
C LEU A 85 9.56 -27.11 14.94
N GLU A 86 10.88 -27.14 14.78
CA GLU A 86 11.78 -26.20 15.48
C GLU A 86 11.51 -24.75 15.08
N ASN A 87 11.24 -24.48 13.80
CA ASN A 87 10.89 -23.13 13.34
C ASN A 87 9.56 -22.64 13.93
N LEU A 88 8.55 -23.51 14.07
CA LEU A 88 7.28 -23.18 14.71
C LEU A 88 7.45 -22.89 16.21
N VAL A 89 8.27 -23.69 16.91
CA VAL A 89 8.61 -23.43 18.31
C VAL A 89 9.31 -22.07 18.45
N LEU A 90 10.25 -21.76 17.57
CA LEU A 90 10.92 -20.46 17.60
C LEU A 90 9.93 -19.31 17.34
N TRP A 91 9.04 -19.45 16.35
CA TRP A 91 8.00 -18.46 16.06
C TRP A 91 7.09 -18.20 17.26
N ASP A 92 6.58 -19.27 17.89
CA ASP A 92 5.75 -19.20 19.11
C ASP A 92 6.48 -18.47 20.25
N ASN A 93 7.78 -18.76 20.39
CA ASN A 93 8.67 -18.09 21.34
C ASN A 93 9.15 -16.70 20.88
N LYS A 94 8.59 -16.15 19.81
CA LYS A 94 8.95 -14.84 19.23
C LYS A 94 10.44 -14.74 18.86
N LYS A 95 11.02 -15.84 18.41
CA LYS A 95 12.39 -15.98 17.91
C LYS A 95 12.40 -16.29 16.41
N ARG A 96 13.48 -15.90 15.74
CA ARG A 96 13.74 -16.14 14.30
C ARG A 96 13.54 -17.63 13.94
N PRO A 97 13.20 -18.00 12.68
CA PRO A 97 13.28 -17.17 11.47
C PRO A 97 11.93 -16.62 10.95
N LEU A 98 10.79 -16.99 11.53
CA LEU A 98 9.45 -16.61 11.04
C LEU A 98 8.86 -15.33 11.68
N THR A 99 9.66 -14.57 12.43
CA THR A 99 9.19 -13.40 13.19
C THR A 99 9.26 -12.08 12.43
N ILE A 100 9.79 -12.08 11.20
CA ILE A 100 9.95 -10.88 10.38
C ILE A 100 8.89 -10.82 9.27
N ALA A 101 8.17 -9.70 9.19
CA ALA A 101 7.15 -9.47 8.16
C ALA A 101 7.80 -9.39 6.77
N ALA A 102 7.25 -10.12 5.79
CA ALA A 102 7.71 -10.20 4.41
C ALA A 102 9.19 -10.65 4.20
N SER A 103 9.87 -11.13 5.25
CA SER A 103 11.23 -11.68 5.19
C SER A 103 12.32 -10.76 4.61
N PHE A 104 12.08 -9.45 4.59
CA PHE A 104 13.10 -8.49 4.17
C PHE A 104 14.19 -8.38 5.25
N GLN A 105 15.41 -8.79 4.91
CA GLN A 105 16.57 -8.75 5.80
C GLN A 105 17.28 -7.38 5.76
N ALA A 106 17.15 -6.67 4.64
CA ALA A 106 17.69 -5.34 4.46
C ALA A 106 16.83 -4.52 3.49
N ILE A 107 16.82 -3.22 3.71
CA ILE A 107 16.18 -2.21 2.85
C ILE A 107 17.26 -1.18 2.53
N THR A 108 17.41 -0.84 1.26
CA THR A 108 18.33 0.21 0.83
C THR A 108 17.70 1.06 -0.27
N PHE A 109 18.24 2.25 -0.47
CA PHE A 109 17.71 3.26 -1.36
C PHE A 109 18.80 3.66 -2.36
N TYR A 110 18.45 3.74 -3.64
CA TYR A 110 19.41 3.99 -4.72
C TYR A 110 18.90 5.03 -5.71
N ASN A 111 19.81 5.88 -6.19
CA ASN A 111 19.57 6.81 -7.28
C ASN A 111 20.22 6.27 -8.55
N VAL A 112 19.40 5.97 -9.56
CA VAL A 112 19.86 5.36 -10.82
C VAL A 112 20.61 6.38 -11.67
N ASN A 113 20.19 7.65 -11.63
CA ASN A 113 20.78 8.71 -12.45
C ASN A 113 21.82 9.57 -11.69
N GLY A 114 22.38 9.05 -10.58
CA GLY A 114 23.27 9.79 -9.69
C GLY A 114 22.51 10.68 -8.68
N ASN A 115 23.22 11.45 -7.84
CA ASN A 115 22.61 12.32 -6.82
C ASN A 115 21.95 13.59 -7.40
N THR A 116 21.14 13.44 -8.44
CA THR A 116 20.36 14.53 -9.04
C THR A 116 19.18 14.96 -8.17
N SER A 117 18.82 14.15 -7.17
CA SER A 117 17.76 14.39 -6.19
C SER A 117 18.23 13.93 -4.81
N GLU A 118 17.73 14.58 -3.75
CA GLU A 118 17.86 14.09 -2.37
C GLU A 118 16.97 12.86 -2.11
N ALA A 119 15.89 12.70 -2.88
CA ALA A 119 15.00 11.54 -2.81
C ALA A 119 15.52 10.40 -3.69
N ALA A 120 15.37 9.17 -3.19
CA ALA A 120 15.77 7.96 -3.88
C ALA A 120 14.88 7.63 -5.09
N ASP A 121 15.47 7.15 -6.18
CA ASP A 121 14.74 6.65 -7.35
C ASP A 121 14.17 5.24 -7.12
N ILE A 122 14.89 4.39 -6.39
CA ILE A 122 14.54 2.97 -6.17
C ILE A 122 14.70 2.60 -4.70
N GLU A 123 13.70 1.95 -4.14
CA GLU A 123 13.79 1.16 -2.91
C GLU A 123 14.12 -0.30 -3.26
N VAL A 124 15.22 -0.81 -2.72
CA VAL A 124 15.65 -2.21 -2.90
C VAL A 124 15.37 -2.97 -1.62
N LEU A 125 14.50 -3.96 -1.74
CA LEU A 125 14.12 -4.88 -0.68
C LEU A 125 14.88 -6.18 -0.84
N LEU A 126 15.78 -6.49 0.10
CA LEU A 126 16.55 -7.74 0.10
C LEU A 126 15.83 -8.77 0.96
N SER A 127 15.16 -9.72 0.30
CA SER A 127 14.58 -10.90 0.95
C SER A 127 15.58 -12.06 0.90
N GLY A 128 15.75 -12.74 2.02
CA GLY A 128 16.51 -13.98 2.14
C GLY A 128 15.65 -15.07 2.77
N PRO A 129 16.08 -16.35 2.79
CA PRO A 129 15.34 -17.38 3.51
C PRO A 129 14.94 -16.91 4.93
N PRO A 130 13.74 -17.26 5.43
CA PRO A 130 12.93 -18.42 5.04
C PRO A 130 11.75 -18.15 4.07
N SER A 131 11.62 -16.96 3.47
CA SER A 131 10.49 -16.66 2.54
C SER A 131 10.39 -17.65 1.38
N ASN A 132 11.54 -18.16 0.93
CA ASN A 132 11.65 -19.24 -0.03
C ASN A 132 12.08 -20.48 0.74
N GLY A 133 11.12 -21.37 1.04
CA GLY A 133 11.36 -22.62 1.77
C GLY A 133 12.48 -23.47 1.15
N PRO A 134 12.95 -24.52 1.85
CA PRO A 134 14.07 -25.33 1.36
C PRO A 134 13.74 -25.88 -0.04
N THR A 135 14.56 -25.52 -1.03
CA THR A 135 14.49 -26.06 -2.41
C THR A 135 15.05 -27.48 -2.51
N HIS A 136 15.46 -28.09 -1.39
CA HIS A 136 15.84 -29.50 -1.33
C HIS A 136 14.92 -30.20 -0.33
N GLY A 137 13.79 -30.69 -0.86
CA GLY A 137 13.14 -31.85 -0.29
C GLY A 137 13.91 -33.08 -0.78
N GLU A 138 14.74 -33.65 0.10
CA GLU A 138 14.77 -35.10 0.15
C GLU A 138 13.46 -35.51 0.84
N MET A 139 12.55 -36.10 0.05
CA MET A 139 11.44 -36.91 0.55
C MET A 139 11.96 -38.29 0.93
#